data_AF-A0A967CMN6-F1
#
_entry.id   AF-A0A967CMN6-F1
#
_cell.length_a   1.000
_cell.length_b   1.000
_cell.length_c   1.000
_cell.angle_alpha   90.00
_cell.angle_beta   90.00
_cell.angle_gamma   90.00
#
_symmetry.space_group_name_H-M   'P 1'
#
loop_
_entity.id
_entity.type
_entity.pdbx_description
1 polymer ?
#
loop_
_entity_poly.entity_id
_entity_poly.type
_entity_poly.pdbx_seq_one_letter_code
_entity_poly.pdbx_strand_id
1 'polypeptide(L)' 'MKKSNVDSISQFSANNLGYVPMVIEQSGRGERAYDIYSRLLKERVIFLIGPIDDMTANVVVAQMLFLEA' A
#
# COMPACT_ATOMS: atom_id res chain seq x y z
N MET A 1 -23.81 -29.45 -14.31
CA MET A 1 -24.26 -28.05 -14.46
C MET A 1 -24.47 -27.46 -13.06
N LYS A 2 -24.03 -26.21 -12.86
CA LYS A 2 -23.92 -25.42 -11.61
C LYS A 2 -22.72 -25.73 -10.71
N LYS A 3 -21.54 -25.22 -11.10
CA LYS A 3 -20.56 -24.76 -10.11
C LYS A 3 -21.07 -23.41 -9.61
N SER A 4 -21.31 -23.34 -8.31
CA SER A 4 -21.85 -22.20 -7.59
C SER A 4 -20.94 -20.99 -7.72
N ASN A 5 -21.57 -19.86 -8.03
CA ASN A 5 -21.04 -18.52 -8.24
C ASN A 5 -20.54 -17.87 -6.92
N VAL A 6 -19.69 -18.56 -6.17
CA VAL A 6 -19.20 -18.10 -4.84
C VAL A 6 -17.68 -17.83 -4.86
N ASP A 7 -16.95 -18.33 -5.86
CA ASP A 7 -15.50 -18.10 -5.99
C ASP A 7 -15.15 -16.74 -6.64
N SER A 8 -16.15 -15.94 -7.04
CA SER A 8 -15.95 -14.65 -7.74
C SER A 8 -15.77 -13.44 -6.83
N ILE A 9 -15.88 -13.59 -5.50
CA ILE A 9 -15.81 -12.47 -4.54
C ILE A 9 -14.42 -12.29 -3.92
N SER A 10 -13.48 -13.22 -4.15
CA SER A 10 -12.09 -13.12 -3.64
C SER A 10 -11.09 -12.52 -4.65
N GLN A 11 -11.58 -11.98 -5.78
CA GLN A 11 -10.72 -11.45 -6.85
C GLN A 11 -10.42 -9.94 -6.77
N PHE A 12 -10.47 -9.38 -5.55
CA PHE A 12 -9.69 -8.20 -5.16
C PHE A 12 -8.54 -8.59 -4.21
N SER A 13 -8.11 -9.86 -4.25
CA SER A 13 -6.81 -10.24 -3.71
C SER A 13 -5.75 -9.39 -4.41
N ALA A 14 -4.83 -8.83 -3.63
CA ALA A 14 -3.79 -7.88 -4.00
C ALA A 14 -2.76 -8.40 -5.03
N ASN A 15 -3.24 -8.93 -6.14
CA ASN A 15 -2.50 -9.68 -7.15
C ASN A 15 -1.94 -8.76 -8.25
N ASN A 16 -1.91 -7.44 -8.01
CA ASN A 16 -1.05 -6.51 -8.74
C ASN A 16 0.08 -5.92 -7.87
N LEU A 17 0.27 -6.43 -6.64
CA LEU A 17 1.48 -6.22 -5.82
C LEU A 17 2.64 -7.16 -6.23
N GLY A 18 2.63 -7.65 -7.48
CA GLY A 18 3.67 -8.54 -8.02
C GLY A 18 5.02 -7.84 -8.03
N TYR A 19 5.75 -7.99 -6.92
CA TYR A 19 7.03 -7.35 -6.60
C TYR A 19 6.93 -5.82 -6.45
N VAL A 20 6.45 -5.35 -5.30
CA VAL A 20 6.71 -3.97 -4.89
C VAL A 20 8.23 -3.80 -4.74
N PRO A 21 8.88 -2.91 -5.52
CA PRO A 21 10.32 -2.80 -5.50
C PRO A 21 10.81 -2.27 -4.15
N MET A 22 11.92 -2.84 -3.68
CA MET A 22 12.61 -2.41 -2.47
C MET A 22 13.69 -1.39 -2.82
N VAL A 23 13.78 -0.34 -2.04
CA VAL A 23 14.78 0.72 -2.14
C VAL A 23 15.66 0.69 -0.89
N ILE A 24 16.97 0.77 -1.09
CA ILE A 24 17.94 0.84 0.01
C ILE A 24 18.38 2.30 0.14
N GLU A 25 18.15 2.90 1.30
CA GLU A 25 18.59 4.25 1.64
C GLU A 25 19.79 4.17 2.58
N GLN A 26 20.90 4.78 2.20
CA GLN A 26 22.06 4.92 3.08
C GLN A 26 21.85 6.12 4.00
N SER A 27 21.75 5.85 5.30
CA SER A 27 21.79 6.87 6.34
C SER A 27 23.18 6.94 6.96
N GLY A 28 23.54 8.06 7.60
CA GLY A 28 24.83 8.21 8.30
C GLY A 28 25.07 7.18 9.43
N ARG A 29 24.07 6.36 9.80
CA ARG A 29 24.17 5.27 10.77
C ARG A 29 24.04 3.87 10.16
N GLY A 30 23.98 3.75 8.83
CA GLY A 30 23.86 2.47 8.12
C GLY A 30 22.77 2.47 7.05
N GLU A 31 22.51 1.30 6.47
CA GLU A 31 21.53 1.12 5.40
C GLU A 31 20.16 0.75 5.97
N ARG A 32 19.11 1.35 5.41
CA ARG A 32 17.72 1.00 5.72
C ARG A 32 16.97 0.72 4.44
N ALA A 33 16.30 -0.43 4.40
CA ALA A 33 15.51 -0.84 3.27
C ALA A 33 14.05 -0.42 3.48
N TYR A 34 13.42 0.08 2.43
CA TYR A 34 12.01 0.49 2.38
C TYR A 34 11.36 -0.04 1.11
N ASP A 35 10.10 -0.42 1.15
CA ASP A 35 9.33 -0.50 -0.09
C ASP A 35 9.16 0.91 -0.67
N ILE A 36 8.89 1.00 -1.97
CA ILE A 36 8.79 2.29 -2.66
C ILE A 36 7.70 3.20 -2.08
N TYR A 37 6.56 2.67 -1.64
CA TYR A 37 5.47 3.48 -1.08
C TYR A 37 5.85 4.06 0.27
N SER A 38 6.48 3.26 1.13
CA SER A 38 7.01 3.72 2.42
C SER A 38 8.10 4.79 2.24
N ARG A 39 8.97 4.65 1.23
CA ARG A 39 10.00 5.66 0.94
C ARG A 39 9.39 6.98 0.47
N LEU A 40 8.32 6.92 -0.33
CA LEU A 40 7.61 8.11 -0.82
C LEU A 40 6.73 8.76 0.26
N LEU A 41 6.18 7.97 1.18
CA LEU A 41 5.47 8.50 2.35
C LEU A 41 6.38 9.37 3.21
N LYS A 42 7.67 9.02 3.36
CA LYS A 42 8.67 9.87 4.03
C LYS A 42 8.86 11.23 3.34
N GLU A 43 8.64 11.33 2.02
CA GLU A 43 8.61 12.58 1.25
C GLU A 43 7.21 13.23 1.24
N ARG A 44 6.31 12.78 2.12
CA ARG A 44 4.92 13.25 2.26
C ARG A 44 4.03 12.97 1.04
N VAL A 45 4.30 11.90 0.30
CA VAL A 45 3.50 11.48 -0.85
C VAL A 45 2.64 10.26 -0.48
N ILE A 46 1.32 10.38 -0.68
CA ILE A 46 0.33 9.31 -0.45
C ILE A 46 -0.26 8.88 -1.79
N PHE A 47 -0.42 7.56 -1.99
CA PHE A 47 -1.06 6.98 -3.16
C PHE A 47 -2.44 6.45 -2.80
N LEU A 48 -3.45 6.90 -3.53
CA LEU A 48 -4.80 6.34 -3.50
C LEU A 48 -5.10 5.75 -4.88
N ILE A 49 -5.21 4.43 -4.95
CA ILE A 49 -5.39 3.70 -6.21
C ILE A 49 -6.58 2.76 -6.05
N GLY A 50 -7.47 2.76 -7.06
CA GLY A 50 -8.63 1.89 -7.10
C GLY A 50 -9.88 2.50 -6.45
N PRO A 51 -10.93 1.69 -6.24
CA PRO A 51 -12.17 2.12 -5.60
C PRO A 51 -11.93 2.59 -4.16
N ILE A 52 -12.71 3.59 -3.74
CA ILE A 52 -12.68 4.08 -2.36
C ILE A 52 -13.74 3.33 -1.55
N ASP A 53 -13.29 2.74 -0.46
CA ASP A 53 -14.09 2.05 0.54
C ASP A 53 -13.67 2.48 1.95
N ASP A 54 -14.39 2.03 2.97
CA ASP A 54 -14.12 2.43 4.37
C ASP A 54 -12.71 2.02 4.83
N MET A 55 -12.20 0.89 4.33
CA MET A 55 -10.87 0.41 4.69
C MET A 55 -9.77 1.29 4.09
N THR A 56 -9.84 1.59 2.80
CA THR A 56 -8.87 2.46 2.10
C THR A 56 -8.93 3.88 2.65
N ALA A 57 -10.12 4.41 2.95
CA ALA A 57 -10.28 5.71 3.57
C ALA A 57 -9.59 5.78 4.95
N ASN A 58 -9.77 4.76 5.80
CA ASN A 58 -9.13 4.70 7.11
C ASN A 58 -7.60 4.70 7.03
N VAL A 59 -7.02 3.95 6.08
CA VAL A 59 -5.56 3.92 5.87
C VAL A 59 -5.04 5.29 5.41
N VAL A 60 -5.72 5.95 4.49
CA VAL A 60 -5.32 7.30 4.01
C VAL A 60 -5.37 8.32 5.15
N VAL A 61 -6.43 8.32 5.95
CA VAL A 61 -6.55 9.23 7.10
C VAL A 61 -5.43 8.98 8.11
N ALA A 62 -5.12 7.71 8.41
CA ALA A 62 -4.00 7.38 9.29
C ALA A 62 -2.65 7.88 8.74
N GLN A 63 -2.41 7.76 7.42
CA GLN A 63 -1.20 8.28 6.78
C GLN A 63 -1.15 9.81 6.82
N MET A 64 -2.27 10.50 6.65
CA MET A 64 -2.33 11.97 6.76
C MET A 64 -1.98 12.43 8.19
N LEU A 65 -2.59 11.84 9.21
CA LEU A 65 -2.31 12.16 10.61
C LEU A 65 -0.86 11.84 10.99
N PHE A 66 -0.29 10.75 10.46
CA PHE A 66 1.11 10.41 10.66
C PHE A 66 2.08 11.44 10.08
N LEU A 67 1.75 12.07 8.95
CA LEU A 67 2.60 13.09 8.30
C LEU A 67 2.42 14.51 8.86
N GLU A 68 1.31 14.75 9.55
CA GLU A 68 1.05 16.01 10.26
C GLU A 68 1.95 16.15 11.50
N ALA A 69 2.20 15.03 12.20
CA ALA A 69 3.01 14.95 13.42
C ALA A 69 4.50 15.25 13.19
#